data_AF-A0A0C2NLM4-F1
#
_entry.id   AF-A0A0C2NLM4-F1
#
_cell.length_a   1.000
_cell.length_b   1.000
_cell.length_c   1.000
_cell.angle_alpha   90.00
_cell.angle_beta   90.00
_cell.angle_gamma   90.00
#
_symmetry.space_group_name_H-M   'P 1'
#
loop_
_entity.id
_entity.type
_entity.pdbx_description
1 polymer ?
#
loop_
_entity_poly.entity_id
_entity_poly.type
_entity_poly.pdbx_seq_one_letter_code
_entity_poly.pdbx_strand_id
1 'polypeptide(L)'
;MENPHRRKNEPTRSTGSLSDLLSHRSCDKSEDSYSAVFATVRKNRRAKRIEEAGNAFIKAAELAHSNRLESIKVVGRYEDAAKCFLQISDDRALACYMIAADILVKNVMSILITRERLKKESNVVYEGVMSAGRNWVT
;
A
#
# COMPACT_ATOMS: atom_id res chain seq x y z
N MET A 1 50.75 25.83 34.28
CA MET A 1 49.67 24.86 33.99
C MET A 1 48.60 25.03 35.06
N GLU A 2 47.34 24.78 34.71
CA GLU A 2 46.11 24.88 35.52
C GLU A 2 45.27 26.16 35.44
N ASN A 3 44.15 26.03 34.74
CA ASN A 3 42.79 26.51 35.08
C ASN A 3 41.80 25.84 34.07
N PRO A 4 40.45 25.92 34.18
CA PRO A 4 39.52 25.93 35.32
C PRO A 4 38.29 24.96 35.16
N HIS A 5 37.47 24.88 36.21
CA HIS A 5 35.99 24.88 36.23
C HIS A 5 35.07 23.83 35.53
N ARG A 6 34.29 23.19 36.41
CA ARG A 6 32.80 23.11 36.49
C ARG A 6 31.99 22.11 35.63
N ARG A 7 31.26 21.31 36.44
CA ARG A 7 29.80 21.05 36.47
C ARG A 7 29.28 19.70 35.94
N LYS A 8 28.57 19.07 36.88
CA LYS A 8 27.77 17.84 36.82
C LYS A 8 26.46 18.09 36.10
N ASN A 9 26.10 17.23 35.15
CA ASN A 9 24.72 17.09 34.68
C ASN A 9 24.38 15.58 34.65
N GLU A 10 23.40 15.20 35.47
CA GLU A 10 22.81 13.85 35.57
C GLU A 10 22.07 13.44 34.28
N PRO A 11 21.90 12.14 34.02
CA PRO A 11 20.99 11.68 32.97
C PRO A 11 19.56 11.62 33.53
N THR A 12 18.72 12.58 33.15
CA THR A 12 17.28 12.51 33.34
C THR A 12 16.72 11.36 32.52
N ARG A 13 16.27 10.33 33.24
CA ARG A 13 15.46 9.21 32.76
C ARG A 13 14.13 9.80 32.27
N SER A 14 14.07 10.21 31.01
CA SER A 14 12.81 10.57 30.35
C SER A 14 12.02 9.29 30.10
N THR A 15 10.98 9.10 30.90
CA THR A 15 9.87 8.19 30.60
C THR A 15 9.16 8.72 29.35
N GLY A 16 9.73 8.41 28.18
CA GLY A 16 9.04 8.49 26.91
C GLY A 16 7.84 7.55 26.96
N SER A 17 6.66 8.10 26.73
CA SER A 17 5.39 7.39 26.69
C SER A 17 5.46 6.18 25.76
N LEU A 18 5.00 5.01 26.24
CA LEU A 18 4.95 3.77 25.44
C LEU A 18 4.06 3.91 24.19
N SER A 19 3.22 4.95 24.11
CA SER A 19 2.42 5.31 22.94
C SER A 19 3.26 5.78 21.76
N ASP A 20 4.43 6.39 22.00
CA ASP A 20 5.23 7.01 20.94
C ASP A 20 6.14 5.99 20.24
N LEU A 21 6.42 4.87 20.90
CA LEU A 21 7.23 3.77 20.34
C LEU A 21 6.43 2.79 19.47
N LEU A 22 5.09 2.87 19.47
CA LEU A 22 4.22 1.99 18.67
C LEU A 22 3.68 2.64 17.39
N SER A 23 3.93 3.94 17.16
CA SER A 23 3.47 4.65 15.95
C SER A 23 4.56 4.89 14.89
N HIS A 24 5.83 4.63 15.18
CA HIS A 24 6.96 4.92 14.28
C HIS A 24 7.70 3.69 13.73
N ARG A 25 7.02 2.55 13.61
CA ARG A 25 7.62 1.33 13.03
C ARG A 25 6.82 0.84 11.83
N SER A 26 7.07 1.45 10.66
CA SER A 26 7.22 0.75 9.35
C SER A 26 6.70 1.49 8.10
N CYS A 27 6.06 2.67 8.18
CA CYS A 27 5.49 3.29 6.96
C CYS A 27 6.48 4.12 6.11
N ASP A 28 7.42 4.86 6.71
CA ASP A 28 8.15 5.90 5.97
C ASP A 28 9.10 5.37 4.88
N LYS A 29 9.75 4.22 5.10
CA LYS A 29 10.74 3.68 4.14
C LYS A 29 10.13 3.21 2.82
N SER A 30 8.84 2.86 2.86
CA SER A 30 8.14 2.26 1.73
C SER A 30 7.72 3.31 0.69
N GLU A 31 7.30 4.48 1.16
CA GLU A 31 6.82 5.58 0.35
C GLU A 31 7.99 6.37 -0.27
N ASP A 32 9.11 6.49 0.45
CA ASP A 32 10.37 7.02 -0.08
C ASP A 32 10.92 6.16 -1.24
N SER A 33 10.86 4.83 -1.08
CA SER A 33 11.32 3.89 -2.11
C SER A 33 10.45 3.97 -3.38
N TYR A 34 9.14 4.01 -3.24
CA TYR A 34 8.22 4.17 -4.37
C TYR A 34 8.38 5.53 -5.07
N SER A 35 8.51 6.61 -4.29
CA SER A 35 8.70 7.96 -4.81
C SER A 35 10.01 8.11 -5.58
N ALA A 36 11.09 7.50 -5.10
CA ALA A 36 12.39 7.47 -5.79
C ALA A 36 12.31 6.76 -7.14
N VAL A 37 11.67 5.58 -7.19
CA VAL A 37 11.46 4.85 -8.46
C VAL A 37 10.60 5.65 -9.42
N PHE A 38 9.58 6.35 -8.93
CA PHE A 38 8.74 7.20 -9.76
C PHE A 38 9.48 8.43 -10.33
N ALA A 39 10.45 8.98 -9.59
CA ALA A 39 11.34 10.00 -10.11
C ALA A 39 12.22 9.46 -11.27
N THR A 40 12.72 8.22 -11.14
CA THR A 40 13.47 7.55 -12.22
C THR A 40 12.63 7.36 -13.48
N VAL A 41 11.37 6.94 -13.33
CA VAL A 41 10.41 6.83 -14.45
C VAL A 41 10.29 8.16 -15.20
N ARG A 42 10.08 9.27 -14.47
CA ARG A 42 9.96 10.61 -15.07
C ARG A 42 11.24 11.01 -15.82
N LYS A 43 12.41 10.70 -15.25
CA LYS A 43 13.70 10.96 -15.89
C LYS A 43 13.86 10.17 -17.19
N ASN A 44 13.53 8.88 -17.19
CA ASN A 44 13.63 8.01 -18.37
C ASN A 44 12.66 8.43 -19.48
N ARG A 45 11.40 8.77 -19.15
CA ARG A 45 10.45 9.30 -20.15
C ARG A 45 10.95 10.61 -20.79
N ARG A 46 11.48 11.53 -19.99
CA ARG A 46 12.07 12.79 -20.51
C ARG A 46 13.28 12.52 -21.41
N ALA A 47 14.05 11.49 -21.10
CA ALA A 47 15.20 11.07 -21.90
C ALA A 47 14.83 10.20 -23.12
N LYS A 48 13.52 9.99 -23.41
CA LYS A 48 13.02 9.09 -24.47
C LYS A 48 13.54 7.64 -24.36
N ARG A 49 13.91 7.22 -23.14
CA ARG A 49 14.32 5.86 -22.77
C ARG A 49 13.08 5.06 -22.42
N ILE A 50 12.32 4.68 -23.45
CA ILE A 50 10.96 4.14 -23.29
C ILE A 50 10.99 2.75 -22.63
N GLU A 51 11.93 1.89 -23.02
CA GLU A 51 12.08 0.57 -22.41
C GLU A 51 12.43 0.68 -20.92
N GLU A 52 13.41 1.52 -20.57
CA GLU A 52 13.83 1.71 -19.19
C GLU A 52 12.75 2.42 -18.35
N ALA A 53 11.89 3.24 -18.97
CA ALA A 53 10.71 3.76 -18.32
C ALA A 53 9.69 2.64 -18.04
N GLY A 54 9.44 1.74 -18.98
CA GLY A 54 8.57 0.58 -18.80
C GLY A 54 9.04 -0.34 -17.67
N ASN A 55 10.32 -0.69 -17.66
CA ASN A 55 10.92 -1.48 -16.58
C ASN A 55 10.84 -0.79 -15.21
N ALA A 56 11.01 0.52 -15.16
CA ALA A 56 10.89 1.28 -13.92
C ALA A 56 9.43 1.36 -13.43
N PHE A 57 8.44 1.40 -14.33
CA PHE A 57 7.03 1.29 -13.98
C PHE A 57 6.67 -0.08 -13.41
N ILE A 58 7.20 -1.18 -13.96
CA ILE A 58 7.04 -2.52 -13.38
C ILE A 58 7.55 -2.54 -11.94
N LYS A 59 8.77 -2.06 -11.70
CA LYS A 59 9.33 -1.98 -10.34
C LYS A 59 8.47 -1.13 -9.40
N ALA A 60 7.92 -0.01 -9.89
CA ALA A 60 7.01 0.82 -9.10
C ALA A 60 5.72 0.07 -8.74
N ALA A 61 5.19 -0.74 -9.66
CA ALA A 61 4.01 -1.58 -9.43
C ALA A 61 4.30 -2.67 -8.39
N GLU A 62 5.43 -3.37 -8.49
CA GLU A 62 5.86 -4.40 -7.54
C GLU A 62 6.06 -3.84 -6.13
N LEU A 63 6.68 -2.65 -6.03
CA LEU A 63 6.83 -1.95 -4.74
C LEU A 63 5.48 -1.54 -4.18
N ALA A 64 4.60 -0.96 -5.00
CA ALA A 64 3.25 -0.60 -4.56
C ALA A 64 2.47 -1.82 -4.07
N HIS A 65 2.60 -2.96 -4.75
CA HIS A 65 1.97 -4.21 -4.35
C HIS A 65 2.54 -4.76 -3.03
N SER A 66 3.87 -4.80 -2.92
CA SER A 66 4.59 -5.31 -1.73
C SER A 66 4.29 -4.46 -0.49
N ASN A 67 4.14 -3.16 -0.68
CA ASN A 67 3.82 -2.20 0.39
C ASN A 67 2.30 -2.09 0.65
N ARG A 68 1.49 -2.96 0.03
CA ARG A 68 0.02 -2.99 0.19
C ARG A 68 -0.65 -1.64 -0.07
N LEU A 69 -0.11 -0.88 -1.02
CA LEU A 69 -0.79 0.32 -1.50
C LEU A 69 -2.09 -0.08 -2.21
N GLU A 70 -2.96 0.90 -2.42
CA GLU A 70 -4.23 0.71 -3.13
C GLU A 70 -4.03 -0.02 -4.45
N SER A 71 -4.85 -1.05 -4.69
CA SER A 71 -4.81 -1.87 -5.91
C SER A 71 -4.85 -1.04 -7.18
N ILE A 72 -5.60 0.06 -7.18
CA ILE A 72 -5.68 1.02 -8.30
C ILE A 72 -4.30 1.62 -8.63
N LYS A 73 -3.48 1.93 -7.62
CA LYS A 73 -2.12 2.43 -7.84
C LYS A 73 -1.24 1.35 -8.48
N VAL A 74 -1.35 0.11 -8.03
CA VAL A 74 -0.60 -1.03 -8.60
C VAL A 74 -1.00 -1.25 -10.07
N VAL A 75 -2.30 -1.36 -10.33
CA VAL A 75 -2.90 -1.55 -11.66
C VAL A 75 -2.44 -0.43 -12.60
N GLY A 76 -2.56 0.83 -12.18
CA GLY A 76 -2.18 1.97 -13.00
C GLY A 76 -0.69 1.97 -13.38
N ARG A 77 0.21 1.43 -12.54
CA ARG A 77 1.63 1.31 -12.87
C ARG A 77 1.91 0.20 -13.88
N TYR A 78 1.22 -0.94 -13.80
CA TYR A 78 1.30 -1.95 -14.86
C TYR A 78 0.75 -1.44 -16.19
N GLU A 79 -0.35 -0.67 -16.18
CA GLU A 79 -0.87 -0.05 -17.41
C GLU A 79 0.10 0.98 -18.01
N ASP A 80 0.74 1.79 -17.16
CA ASP A 80 1.76 2.74 -17.62
C ASP A 80 2.98 2.02 -18.21
N ALA A 81 3.41 0.90 -17.60
CA ALA A 81 4.45 0.04 -18.17
C ALA A 81 4.03 -0.52 -19.53
N ALA A 82 2.80 -1.04 -19.63
CA ALA A 82 2.26 -1.60 -20.87
C ALA A 82 2.26 -0.56 -21.99
N LYS A 83 1.86 0.69 -21.70
CA LYS A 83 1.91 1.80 -22.67
C LYS A 83 3.34 2.10 -23.16
N CYS A 84 4.33 2.00 -22.29
CA CYS A 84 5.73 2.12 -22.70
C CYS A 84 6.14 0.99 -23.65
N PHE A 85 5.82 -0.27 -23.31
CA PHE A 85 6.16 -1.41 -24.16
C PHE A 85 5.40 -1.42 -25.49
N LEU A 86 4.14 -0.98 -25.52
CA LEU A 86 3.38 -0.80 -26.77
C LEU A 86 4.04 0.20 -27.72
N GLN A 87 4.62 1.28 -27.20
CA GLN A 87 5.29 2.29 -28.06
C GLN A 87 6.52 1.73 -28.78
N ILE A 88 7.10 0.65 -28.26
CA ILE A 88 8.25 -0.03 -28.86
C ILE A 88 7.86 -1.40 -29.44
N SER A 89 6.56 -1.69 -29.57
CA SER A 89 6.02 -2.95 -30.08
C SER A 89 6.56 -4.19 -29.37
N ASP A 90 6.70 -4.11 -28.04
CA ASP A 90 7.23 -5.20 -27.22
C ASP A 90 6.09 -5.99 -26.55
N ASP A 91 6.17 -7.32 -26.67
CA ASP A 91 5.15 -8.28 -26.18
C ASP A 91 4.96 -8.24 -24.66
N ARG A 92 5.93 -7.70 -23.90
CA ARG A 92 5.79 -7.43 -22.45
C ARG A 92 4.60 -6.53 -22.14
N ALA A 93 4.11 -5.75 -23.11
CA ALA A 93 2.88 -4.98 -22.97
C ALA A 93 1.68 -5.87 -22.59
N LEU A 94 1.52 -7.02 -23.26
CA LEU A 94 0.42 -7.94 -23.00
C LEU A 94 0.53 -8.52 -21.58
N ALA A 95 1.72 -8.94 -21.18
CA ALA A 95 1.97 -9.45 -19.83
C ALA A 95 1.60 -8.41 -18.75
N CYS A 96 1.96 -7.14 -18.96
CA CYS A 96 1.61 -6.06 -18.04
C CYS A 96 0.09 -5.89 -17.91
N TYR A 97 -0.66 -5.91 -19.01
CA TYR A 97 -2.12 -5.85 -18.96
C TYR A 97 -2.77 -7.06 -18.30
N MET A 98 -2.24 -8.26 -18.55
CA MET A 98 -2.75 -9.48 -17.91
C MET A 98 -2.57 -9.42 -16.38
N ILE A 99 -1.43 -8.94 -15.90
CA ILE A 99 -1.18 -8.77 -14.46
C ILE A 99 -2.13 -7.72 -13.87
N ALA A 100 -2.30 -6.58 -14.55
CA ALA A 100 -3.22 -5.52 -14.13
C ALA A 100 -4.67 -6.04 -13.99
N ALA A 101 -5.14 -6.81 -14.98
CA ALA A 101 -6.46 -7.43 -14.96
C ALA A 101 -6.63 -8.44 -13.83
N ASP A 102 -5.64 -9.32 -13.62
CA ASP A 102 -5.66 -10.32 -12.54
C ASP A 102 -5.77 -9.65 -11.16
N ILE A 103 -5.00 -8.59 -10.90
CA ILE A 103 -5.07 -7.82 -9.65
C ILE A 103 -6.46 -7.20 -9.46
N LEU A 104 -7.02 -6.60 -10.52
CA LEU A 104 -8.34 -5.97 -10.46
C LEU A 104 -9.43 -7.00 -10.13
N VAL A 105 -9.43 -8.14 -10.82
CA VAL A 105 -10.40 -9.23 -10.60
C VAL A 105 -10.30 -9.76 -9.17
N LYS A 106 -9.08 -10.04 -8.69
CA LYS A 106 -8.86 -10.50 -7.31
C LYS A 106 -9.36 -9.50 -6.28
N ASN A 107 -9.12 -8.21 -6.50
CA ASN A 107 -9.57 -7.17 -5.59
C ASN A 107 -11.10 -7.06 -5.55
N VAL A 108 -11.76 -7.06 -6.71
CA VAL A 108 -13.23 -7.01 -6.81
C VAL A 108 -13.86 -8.24 -6.14
N MET A 109 -13.33 -9.43 -6.40
CA MET A 109 -13.83 -10.66 -5.78
C MET A 109 -13.70 -10.64 -4.25
N SER A 110 -12.57 -10.16 -3.72
CA SER A 110 -12.37 -10.01 -2.28
C SER A 110 -13.42 -9.10 -1.63
N ILE A 111 -13.74 -7.97 -2.27
CA ILE A 111 -14.76 -7.03 -1.80
C ILE A 111 -16.14 -7.69 -1.80
N LEU A 112 -16.51 -8.41 -2.86
CA LEU A 112 -17.80 -9.09 -2.96
C LEU A 112 -17.98 -10.15 -1.88
N ILE A 113 -16.96 -10.99 -1.66
CA ILE A 113 -16.98 -12.03 -0.62
C ILE A 113 -17.15 -11.39 0.77
N THR A 114 -16.41 -10.32 1.05
CA THR A 114 -16.49 -9.60 2.33
C THR A 114 -17.88 -9.01 2.54
N ARG A 115 -18.47 -8.43 1.49
CA ARG A 115 -19.83 -7.85 1.55
C ARG A 115 -20.89 -8.91 1.83
N GLU A 116 -20.81 -10.08 1.19
CA GLU A 116 -21.76 -11.18 1.42
C GLU A 116 -21.64 -11.75 2.85
N ARG A 117 -20.42 -11.81 3.40
CA ARG A 117 -20.21 -12.21 4.79
C ARG A 117 -20.86 -11.24 5.78
N LEU A 118 -20.65 -9.93 5.58
CA LEU A 118 -21.24 -8.90 6.44
C LEU A 118 -22.78 -8.89 6.37
N LYS A 119 -23.38 -9.14 5.20
CA LYS A 119 -24.83 -9.28 5.07
C LYS A 119 -25.37 -10.46 5.90
N LYS A 120 -24.69 -11.61 5.87
CA LYS A 120 -25.09 -12.79 6.66
C LYS A 120 -25.00 -12.52 8.16
N GLU A 121 -23.90 -11.91 8.60
CA GLU A 121 -23.70 -11.57 10.02
C GLU A 121 -24.77 -10.56 10.50
N SER A 122 -25.11 -9.56 9.68
CA SER A 122 -26.20 -8.62 10.02
C SER A 122 -27.56 -9.32 10.13
N ASN A 123 -27.91 -10.21 9.19
CA ASN A 123 -29.18 -10.94 9.23
C ASN A 123 -29.31 -11.83 10.49
N VAL A 124 -28.23 -12.51 10.88
CA VAL A 124 -28.20 -13.33 12.11
C VAL A 124 -28.47 -12.47 13.35
N VAL A 125 -27.90 -11.26 13.42
CA VAL A 125 -28.16 -10.33 14.53
C VAL A 125 -29.63 -9.89 14.55
N TYR A 126 -30.19 -9.53 13.40
CA TYR A 126 -31.60 -9.12 13.31
C TYR A 126 -32.57 -10.24 13.73
N GLU A 127 -32.34 -11.50 13.30
CA GLU A 127 -33.17 -12.63 13.68
C GLU A 127 -33.06 -13.00 15.17
N GLY A 128 -31.87 -12.84 15.76
CA GLY A 128 -31.65 -13.05 17.19
C GLY A 128 -32.43 -12.04 18.06
N VAL A 129 -32.42 -10.76 17.70
CA VAL A 129 -33.15 -9.71 18.43
C VAL A 129 -34.67 -9.90 18.32
N MET A 130 -35.18 -10.25 17.14
CA MET A 130 -36.61 -10.52 16.91
C MET A 130 -37.11 -11.77 17.65
N SER A 131 -36.25 -12.76 17.86
CA SER A 131 -36.60 -13.99 18.59
C SER A 131 -36.58 -13.78 20.11
N ALA A 132 -35.64 -12.98 20.61
CA ALA A 132 -35.60 -12.62 22.03
C ALA A 132 -36.79 -11.75 22.47
N GLY A 133 -37.26 -10.82 21.62
CA GLY A 133 -38.40 -9.95 21.94
C GLY A 133 -39.76 -10.65 22.08
N ARG A 134 -39.93 -11.84 21.48
CA ARG A 134 -41.20 -12.60 21.54
C ARG A 134 -41.38 -13.41 22.84
N ASN A 135 -40.31 -13.68 23.59
CA ASN A 135 -40.36 -14.45 24.83
C ASN A 135 -40.66 -13.61 26.08
N TRP A 136 -40.84 -12.29 25.95
CA TRP A 136 -41.13 -11.38 27.08
C TRP A 136 -42.61 -10.96 27.18
N VAL A 137 -43.49 -11.50 26.32
CA VAL A 137 -44.92 -11.14 26.25
C VAL A 137 -45.84 -12.32 26.62
N THR A 138 -45.35 -13.24 27.45
CA THR A 138 -46.13 -14.35 28.03
C THR A 138 -45.88 -14.43 29.52
#